data_AF-A0A969PX50-F1
#
_entry.id   AF-A0A969PX50-F1
#
_cell.length_a   1.000
_cell.length_b   1.000
_cell.length_c   1.000
_cell.angle_alpha   90.00
_cell.angle_beta   90.00
_cell.angle_gamma   90.00
#
_symmetry.space_group_name_H-M   'P 1'
#
loop_
_entity.id
_entity.type
_entity.pdbx_description
1 polymer ?
#
loop_
_entity_poly.entity_id
_entity_poly.type
_entity_poly.pdbx_seq_one_letter_code
_entity_poly.pdbx_strand_id
1 'polypeptide(L)'
;MGCLKLQKNNTQPSEQAKNRPGVLDNFTVERVVSVYTQQASDLWLYEEQLRRWKEQKLTQSQRLEVTRLEGQLEQLRTQIDAILSLAKDLKSITIESLLNKSDLEIATDILSGKLQLP
;
A
#
# COMPACT_ATOMS: atom_id res chain seq x y z
N MET A 1 29.11 -0.46 1.99
CA MET A 1 27.81 -0.95 2.53
C MET A 1 26.82 0.20 2.45
N GLY A 2 26.09 0.30 1.35
CA GLY A 2 25.22 1.43 1.05
C GLY A 2 23.76 1.15 1.40
N CYS A 3 23.24 1.95 2.33
CA CYS A 3 21.87 2.46 2.41
C CYS A 3 20.68 1.49 2.22
N LEU A 4 20.28 0.80 3.29
CA LEU A 4 18.87 0.48 3.56
C LEU A 4 18.31 1.49 4.57
N LYS A 5 18.23 2.76 4.18
CA LYS A 5 17.34 3.70 4.88
C LYS A 5 15.94 3.51 4.31
N LEU A 6 15.17 2.64 4.96
CA LEU A 6 13.76 2.44 4.67
C LEU A 6 13.06 3.80 4.65
N GLN A 7 12.45 4.13 3.51
CA GLN A 7 11.58 5.29 3.34
C GLN A 7 10.39 5.18 4.29
N LYS A 8 10.55 5.69 5.51
CA LYS A 8 9.41 6.13 6.31
C LYS A 8 8.97 7.47 5.75
N ASN A 9 8.05 7.49 4.79
CA ASN A 9 7.19 8.65 4.53
C ASN A 9 5.99 8.20 3.69
N ASN A 10 4.78 8.56 4.17
CA ASN A 10 3.49 8.63 3.45
C ASN A 10 2.37 7.62 3.74
N THR A 11 2.28 7.03 4.94
CA THR A 11 1.08 6.23 5.32
C THR A 11 -0.11 7.03 5.86
N GLN A 12 0.03 8.34 6.10
CA GLN A 12 -1.03 9.16 6.73
C GLN A 12 -2.19 9.63 5.81
N PRO A 13 -2.02 9.83 4.48
CA PRO A 13 -3.12 10.38 3.66
C PRO A 13 -4.24 9.40 3.27
N SER A 14 -4.08 8.08 3.41
CA SER A 14 -4.97 7.11 2.74
C SER A 14 -6.20 6.69 3.55
N GLU A 15 -6.13 6.63 4.88
CA GLU A 15 -7.29 6.25 5.71
C GLU A 15 -8.36 7.35 5.76
N GLN A 16 -7.95 8.62 5.75
CA GLN A 16 -8.88 9.75 5.76
C GLN A 16 -9.72 9.84 4.47
N ALA A 17 -9.16 9.37 3.35
CA ALA A 17 -9.85 9.36 2.06
C ALA A 17 -11.02 8.36 2.02
N LYS A 18 -10.99 7.27 2.80
CA LYS A 18 -12.12 6.32 2.88
C LYS A 18 -13.41 6.96 3.39
N ASN A 19 -13.29 7.93 4.30
CA ASN A 19 -14.43 8.60 4.92
C ASN A 19 -14.86 9.87 4.18
N ARG A 20 -14.27 10.17 3.02
CA ARG A 20 -14.59 11.34 2.20
C ARG A 20 -14.61 10.98 0.72
N PRO A 21 -15.74 10.45 0.23
CA PRO A 21 -15.90 10.12 -1.19
C PRO A 21 -15.64 11.33 -2.08
N GLY A 22 -15.03 11.12 -3.25
CA GLY A 22 -14.72 12.19 -4.19
C GLY A 22 -13.55 13.10 -3.79
N VAL A 23 -12.72 12.74 -2.80
CA VAL A 23 -11.48 13.48 -2.52
C VAL A 23 -10.35 13.11 -3.47
N LEU A 24 -10.35 11.89 -4.00
CA LEU A 24 -9.35 11.39 -4.91
C LEU A 24 -9.92 11.20 -6.31
N ASP A 25 -9.08 11.51 -7.29
CA ASP A 25 -9.31 11.17 -8.70
C ASP A 25 -8.73 9.78 -9.04
N ASN A 26 -9.20 9.21 -10.15
CA ASN A 26 -8.72 7.93 -10.65
C ASN A 26 -7.21 7.90 -10.92
N PHE A 27 -6.63 8.98 -11.45
CA PHE A 27 -5.21 9.02 -11.78
C PHE A 27 -4.34 8.91 -10.52
N THR A 28 -4.72 9.57 -9.43
CA THR A 28 -4.04 9.46 -8.14
C THR A 28 -4.11 8.04 -7.57
N VAL A 29 -5.29 7.39 -7.61
CA VAL A 29 -5.45 6.01 -7.15
C VAL A 29 -4.63 5.04 -8.02
N GLU A 30 -4.64 5.19 -9.34
CA GLU A 30 -3.90 4.34 -10.27
C GLU A 30 -2.39 4.50 -10.13
N ARG A 31 -1.91 5.72 -9.86
CA ARG A 31 -0.50 5.96 -9.55
C ARG A 31 -0.08 5.22 -8.28
N VAL A 32 -0.89 5.24 -7.22
CA VAL A 32 -0.61 4.50 -5.98
C VAL A 32 -0.54 3.00 -6.29
N VAL A 33 -1.53 2.45 -6.99
CA VAL A 33 -1.51 1.03 -7.40
C VAL A 33 -0.23 0.70 -8.16
N SER A 34 0.11 1.49 -9.19
CA SER A 34 1.30 1.27 -10.01
C SER A 34 2.60 1.25 -9.19
N VAL A 35 2.80 2.24 -8.32
CA VAL A 35 4.01 2.34 -7.48
C VAL A 35 4.11 1.15 -6.52
N TYR A 36 3.03 0.81 -5.82
CA TYR A 36 3.06 -0.25 -4.82
C TYR A 36 3.08 -1.65 -5.44
N THR A 37 2.51 -1.85 -6.64
CA THR A 37 2.69 -3.08 -7.41
C THR A 37 4.15 -3.24 -7.84
N GLN A 38 4.80 -2.17 -8.31
CA GLN A 38 6.23 -2.23 -8.64
C GLN A 38 7.07 -2.56 -7.40
N GLN A 39 6.82 -1.90 -6.27
CA GLN A 39 7.53 -2.20 -5.01
C GLN A 39 7.33 -3.65 -4.55
N ALA A 40 6.10 -4.19 -4.65
CA ALA A 40 5.84 -5.61 -4.37
C ALA A 40 6.69 -6.52 -5.27
N SER A 41 6.78 -6.16 -6.56
CA SER A 41 7.54 -6.92 -7.56
C SER A 41 9.05 -6.80 -7.40
N ASP A 42 9.56 -5.86 -6.60
CA ASP A 42 10.98 -5.69 -6.31
C ASP A 42 11.41 -6.39 -5.00
N LEU A 43 10.45 -6.83 -4.16
CA LEU A 43 10.75 -7.45 -2.85
C LEU A 43 11.64 -8.68 -2.96
N TRP A 44 11.54 -9.45 -4.05
CA TRP A 44 12.35 -10.65 -4.27
C TRP A 44 13.85 -10.36 -4.24
N LEU A 45 14.28 -9.14 -4.62
CA LEU A 45 15.70 -8.77 -4.57
C LEU A 45 16.23 -8.80 -3.14
N TYR A 46 15.43 -8.31 -2.19
CA TYR A 46 15.78 -8.34 -0.78
C TYR A 46 15.73 -9.75 -0.22
N GLU A 47 14.74 -10.56 -0.62
CA GLU A 47 14.64 -11.98 -0.22
C GLU A 47 15.88 -12.76 -0.67
N GLU A 48 16.27 -12.60 -1.93
CA GLU A 48 17.45 -13.26 -2.50
C GLU A 48 18.74 -12.78 -1.83
N GLN A 49 18.85 -11.49 -1.51
CA GLN A 49 20.02 -10.97 -0.81
C GLN A 49 20.14 -11.52 0.61
N LEU A 50 19.02 -11.61 1.35
CA LEU A 50 18.98 -12.20 2.69
C LEU A 50 19.28 -13.70 2.65
N ARG A 51 18.76 -14.42 1.64
CA ARG A 51 19.07 -15.84 1.40
C ARG A 51 20.58 -16.04 1.24
N ARG A 52 21.23 -15.25 0.37
CA ARG A 52 22.69 -15.30 0.14
C ARG A 52 23.50 -14.99 1.39
N TRP A 53 23.07 -14.04 2.22
CA TRP A 53 23.79 -13.72 3.47
C TRP A 53 23.72 -14.86 4.49
N LYS A 54 22.58 -15.56 4.58
CA LYS A 54 22.44 -16.71 5.48
C LYS A 54 23.36 -17.88 5.12
N GLU A 55 23.79 -17.98 3.87
CA GLU A 55 24.74 -19.01 3.40
C GLU A 55 26.20 -18.68 3.74
N GLN A 56 26.49 -17.46 4.21
CA GLN A 56 27.84 -17.04 4.58
C GLN A 56 28.17 -17.33 6.05
N LYS A 57 29.47 -17.30 6.39
CA LYS A 57 29.92 -17.34 7.79
C LYS A 57 29.68 -15.98 8.45
N LEU A 58 28.52 -15.84 9.07
CA LEU A 58 28.14 -14.63 9.80
C LEU A 58 28.66 -14.64 11.25
N THR A 59 29.03 -13.48 11.77
CA THR A 59 29.18 -13.26 13.21
C THR A 59 27.83 -13.30 13.91
N GLN A 60 27.82 -13.34 15.25
CA GLN A 60 26.57 -13.29 16.01
C GLN A 60 25.79 -11.99 15.76
N SER A 61 26.48 -10.84 15.71
CA SER A 61 25.84 -9.54 15.43
C SER A 61 25.26 -9.49 14.02
N GLN A 62 25.97 -10.03 13.02
CA GLN A 62 25.47 -10.11 11.65
C GLN A 62 24.24 -11.02 11.53
N ARG A 63 24.22 -12.17 12.22
CA ARG A 63 23.03 -13.03 12.26
C ARG A 63 21.80 -12.32 12.81
N LEU A 64 21.96 -11.62 13.93
CA LEU A 64 20.86 -10.85 14.53
C LEU A 64 20.34 -9.77 13.57
N GLU A 65 21.25 -9.10 12.86
CA GLU A 65 20.87 -8.08 11.88
C GLU A 65 20.14 -8.68 10.66
N VAL A 66 20.58 -9.83 10.17
CA VAL A 66 19.88 -10.55 9.09
C VAL A 66 18.46 -10.94 9.54
N THR A 67 18.30 -11.50 10.74
CA THR A 67 16.97 -11.82 11.29
C THR A 67 16.09 -10.58 11.46
N ARG A 68 16.67 -9.45 11.90
CA ARG A 68 15.95 -8.17 12.00
C ARG A 68 15.45 -7.71 10.63
N LEU A 69 16.29 -7.83 9.59
CA LEU A 69 15.93 -7.45 8.23
C LEU A 69 14.87 -8.37 7.61
N GLU A 70 14.90 -9.67 7.89
CA GLU A 70 13.82 -10.60 7.52
C GLU A 70 12.48 -10.14 8.09
N GLY A 71 12.43 -9.80 9.39
CA GLY A 71 11.21 -9.27 10.01
C GLY A 71 10.72 -7.96 9.39
N GLN A 72 11.64 -7.09 8.96
CA GLN A 72 11.27 -5.84 8.27
C GLN A 72 10.72 -6.09 6.86
N LEU A 73 11.23 -7.11 6.16
CA LEU A 73 10.75 -7.46 4.83
C LEU A 73 9.32 -8.00 4.88
N GLU A 74 8.99 -8.82 5.88
CA GLU A 74 7.63 -9.29 6.14
C GLU A 74 6.67 -8.14 6.48
N GLN A 75 7.11 -7.20 7.31
CA GLN A 75 6.33 -5.99 7.62
C GLN A 75 6.09 -5.14 6.38
N LEU A 76 7.11 -4.97 5.54
CA LEU A 76 7.00 -4.21 4.29
C LEU A 76 6.00 -4.86 3.34
N ARG A 77 6.05 -6.18 3.17
CA ARG A 77 5.09 -6.95 2.37
C ARG A 77 3.65 -6.71 2.86
N THR A 78 3.43 -6.87 4.16
CA THR A 78 2.11 -6.65 4.79
C THR A 78 1.59 -5.22 4.54
N GLN A 79 2.46 -4.21 4.65
CA GLN A 79 2.08 -2.81 4.41
C GLN A 79 1.74 -2.54 2.95
N ILE A 80 2.51 -3.09 2.02
CA ILE A 80 2.25 -2.96 0.59
C ILE A 80 0.89 -3.59 0.24
N ASP A 81 0.61 -4.79 0.76
CA ASP A 81 -0.67 -5.47 0.54
C ASP A 81 -1.85 -4.67 1.10
N ALA A 82 -1.69 -4.10 2.31
CA ALA A 82 -2.70 -3.24 2.90
C ALA A 82 -2.98 -1.97 2.07
N ILE A 83 -1.92 -1.35 1.53
CA ILE A 83 -2.04 -0.16 0.67
C ILE A 83 -2.72 -0.50 -0.66
N LEU A 84 -2.35 -1.61 -1.30
CA LEU A 84 -2.98 -2.06 -2.54
C LEU A 84 -4.45 -2.41 -2.33
N SER A 85 -4.80 -3.07 -1.21
CA SER A 85 -6.19 -3.33 -0.85
C SER A 85 -6.97 -2.03 -0.64
N LEU A 86 -6.39 -1.08 0.08
CA LEU A 86 -7.01 0.23 0.32
C LEU A 86 -7.20 1.01 -0.98
N ALA A 87 -6.21 1.02 -1.88
CA ALA A 87 -6.32 1.68 -3.18
C ALA A 87 -7.44 1.05 -4.03
N LYS A 88 -7.62 -0.27 -3.97
CA LYS A 88 -8.73 -0.97 -4.63
C LYS A 88 -10.09 -0.51 -4.09
N ASP A 89 -10.23 -0.37 -2.76
CA ASP A 89 -11.46 0.15 -2.14
C ASP A 89 -11.74 1.59 -2.59
N LEU A 90 -10.71 2.45 -2.57
CA LEU A 90 -10.81 3.87 -2.92
C LEU A 90 -11.19 4.10 -4.39
N LYS A 91 -10.80 3.18 -5.30
CA LYS A 91 -11.17 3.26 -6.72
C LYS A 91 -12.70 3.34 -6.94
N SER A 92 -13.48 2.76 -6.04
CA SER A 92 -14.95 2.75 -6.15
C SER A 92 -15.62 4.07 -5.76
N ILE A 93 -14.90 4.97 -5.10
CA ILE A 93 -15.41 6.23 -4.54
C ILE A 93 -14.66 7.47 -5.03
N THR A 94 -13.95 7.36 -6.16
CA THR A 94 -13.30 8.51 -6.81
C THR A 94 -14.31 9.47 -7.39
N ILE A 95 -13.88 10.70 -7.68
CA ILE A 95 -14.73 11.73 -8.32
C ILE A 95 -15.32 11.18 -9.62
N GLU A 96 -14.50 10.54 -10.46
CA GLU A 96 -14.95 9.97 -11.73
C GLU A 96 -15.93 8.80 -11.54
N SER A 97 -15.72 7.97 -10.51
CA SER A 97 -16.66 6.88 -10.17
C SER A 97 -18.03 7.42 -9.75
N LEU A 98 -18.05 8.50 -8.98
CA LEU A 98 -19.29 9.15 -8.56
C LEU A 98 -19.99 9.88 -9.71
N LEU A 99 -19.23 10.59 -10.56
CA LEU A 99 -19.79 11.29 -11.73
C LEU A 99 -20.35 10.34 -12.79
N ASN A 100 -19.90 9.09 -12.84
CA ASN A 100 -20.44 8.07 -13.74
C ASN A 100 -21.74 7.44 -13.22
N LYS A 101 -22.13 7.65 -11.97
CA LYS A 101 -23.40 7.18 -11.42
C LYS A 101 -24.50 8.18 -11.70
N SER A 102 -25.72 7.67 -11.94
CA SER A 102 -26.92 8.52 -11.94
C SER A 102 -27.27 8.99 -10.52
N ASP A 103 -28.00 10.10 -10.42
CA ASP A 103 -28.47 10.64 -9.13
C ASP A 103 -29.27 9.62 -8.30
N LEU A 104 -30.03 8.73 -8.98
CA LEU A 104 -30.80 7.66 -8.33
C LEU A 104 -29.88 6.60 -7.72
N GLU A 105 -28.82 6.21 -8.43
CA GLU A 105 -27.82 5.27 -7.92
C GLU A 105 -27.07 5.84 -6.72
N ILE A 106 -26.69 7.13 -6.79
CA ILE A 106 -26.08 7.84 -5.67
C ILE A 106 -27.03 7.87 -4.46
N ALA A 107 -28.30 8.20 -4.66
CA ALA A 107 -29.30 8.20 -3.60
C ALA A 107 -29.47 6.82 -2.96
N THR A 108 -29.49 5.73 -3.74
CA THR A 108 -29.55 4.37 -3.20
C THR A 108 -28.32 3.98 -2.38
N ASP A 109 -27.13 4.42 -2.80
CA ASP A 109 -25.89 4.15 -2.07
C ASP A 109 -25.84 4.92 -0.74
N ILE A 110 -26.40 6.13 -0.68
CA ILE A 110 -26.54 6.90 0.56
C ILE A 110 -27.55 6.22 1.50
N LEU A 111 -28.74 5.89 1.00
CA LEU A 111 -29.82 5.30 1.81
C LEU A 111 -29.45 3.90 2.34
N SER A 112 -28.62 3.16 1.61
CA SER A 112 -28.12 1.85 2.04
C SER A 112 -26.86 1.93 2.92
N GLY A 113 -26.33 3.14 3.18
CA GLY A 113 -25.14 3.36 4.01
C GLY A 113 -23.82 3.00 3.33
N LYS A 114 -23.83 2.69 2.02
CA LYS A 114 -22.63 2.39 1.23
C LYS A 114 -21.80 3.63 0.92
N LEU A 115 -22.44 4.80 0.90
CA LEU A 115 -21.82 6.10 0.64
C LEU A 115 -22.20 7.08 1.75
N GLN A 116 -21.21 7.69 2.38
CA GLN A 116 -21.43 8.81 3.31
C GLN A 116 -20.88 10.08 2.68
N LEU A 117 -21.77 11.03 2.37
CA LEU A 117 -21.37 12.36 1.95
C LEU A 117 -20.99 13.20 3.19
N PRO A 118 -19.99 14.09 3.07
CA PRO A 118 -19.56 14.96 4.17
C PRO A 118 -20.62 15.94 4.65
#